data_AF-A0A0N0A4H8-F1
#
_entry.id   AF-A0A0N0A4H8-F1
#
_cell.length_a   1.000
_cell.length_b   1.000
_cell.length_c   1.000
_cell.angle_alpha   90.00
_cell.angle_beta   90.00
_cell.angle_gamma   90.00
#
_symmetry.space_group_name_H-M   'P 1'
#
loop_
_entity.id
_entity.type
_entity.pdbx_description
1 polymer ?
#
loop_
_entity_poly.entity_id
_entity_poly.type
_entity_poly.pdbx_seq_one_letter_code
_entity_poly.pdbx_strand_id
1 'polypeptide(L)'
;MRKTVLVPVEYTFCDAHIARDGSEVEATSSLTLGKDTWHLCLEHDVSFGRYLCDALGAPSEREAVQAEPESVPVVEAVPEPEPEPEPEPEAVPVAEPDPEPVPSVMIAGEVPGYDWEDAREAVRNLGYEVVGRADGSTVLLILGDGGDRNATKLRDAAERGIPVMDVREPGRFKSAVRSGELVGGDPLPEPAKVDRSRMSERERNRAVRAWARENGYAVPTKGRIPMHVRHAYELTHRDASEGKAAAA
;
A
#
# COMPACT_ATOMS: atom_id res chain seq x y z
N MET A 1 46.14 27.23 33.38
CA MET A 1 44.72 27.60 33.24
C MET A 1 44.01 26.44 32.54
N ARG A 2 43.06 25.76 33.19
CA ARG A 2 42.31 24.67 32.56
C ARG A 2 41.19 25.29 31.72
N LYS A 3 41.17 25.03 30.41
CA LYS A 3 40.06 25.43 29.52
C LYS A 3 38.92 24.44 29.75
N THR A 4 37.84 24.89 30.36
CA THR A 4 36.58 24.16 30.36
C THR A 4 35.99 24.28 28.96
N VAL A 5 35.91 23.16 28.24
CA VAL A 5 35.22 23.09 26.95
C VAL A 5 33.76 22.75 27.25
N LEU A 6 32.85 23.69 26.97
CA LEU A 6 31.41 23.41 26.99
C LEU A 6 31.07 22.71 25.68
N VAL A 7 30.73 21.43 25.76
CA VAL A 7 30.17 20.68 24.63
C VAL A 7 28.66 20.81 24.73
N PRO A 8 27.98 21.42 23.74
CA PRO A 8 26.52 21.42 23.72
C PRO A 8 26.04 19.99 23.59
N VAL A 9 25.17 19.56 24.52
CA VAL A 9 24.50 18.27 24.45
C VAL A 9 23.22 18.50 23.66
N GLU A 10 23.15 17.93 22.46
CA GLU A 10 21.90 17.88 21.69
C GLU A 10 21.02 16.79 22.31
N TYR A 11 19.87 17.19 22.86
CA TYR A 11 18.89 16.25 23.39
C TYR A 11 18.06 15.69 22.22
N THR A 12 18.08 14.37 22.06
CA THR A 12 17.16 13.65 21.18
C THR A 12 15.96 13.18 21.98
N PHE A 13 14.75 13.37 21.45
CA PHE A 13 13.50 13.00 22.12
C PHE A 13 12.91 11.71 21.56
N CYS A 14 12.08 11.03 22.36
CA CYS A 14 11.47 9.78 22.01
C CYS A 14 10.31 9.98 21.03
N ASP A 15 10.46 9.43 19.82
CA ASP A 15 9.47 9.56 18.74
C ASP A 15 8.11 8.93 19.09
N ALA A 16 8.12 7.86 19.89
CA ALA A 16 6.89 7.18 20.31
C ALA A 16 6.02 8.05 21.23
N HIS A 17 6.63 8.81 22.15
CA HIS A 17 5.91 9.76 23.00
C HIS A 17 5.38 10.94 22.19
N ILE A 18 6.23 11.50 21.32
CA ILE A 18 5.83 12.58 20.41
C ILE A 18 4.62 12.17 19.57
N ALA A 19 4.62 10.95 19.01
CA ALA A 19 3.54 10.44 18.19
C ALA A 19 2.26 10.11 19.00
N ARG A 20 2.39 9.63 20.24
CA ARG A 20 1.26 9.18 21.07
C ARG A 20 0.52 10.33 21.74
N ASP A 21 1.25 11.22 22.42
CA ASP A 21 0.69 12.26 23.27
C ASP A 21 1.43 13.61 23.17
N GLY A 22 2.46 13.71 22.32
CA GLY A 22 3.25 14.92 22.13
C GLY A 22 4.24 15.19 23.26
N SER A 23 4.45 14.25 24.19
CA SER A 23 5.39 14.46 25.29
C SER A 23 6.85 14.33 24.83
N GLU A 24 7.71 15.20 25.38
CA GLU A 24 9.15 15.22 25.14
C GLU A 24 9.85 14.41 26.22
N VAL A 25 10.08 13.13 25.94
CA VAL A 25 10.85 12.23 26.80
C VAL A 25 12.22 12.01 26.18
N GLU A 26 13.31 12.13 26.94
CA GLU A 26 14.67 11.93 26.43
C GLU A 26 14.83 10.50 25.87
N ALA A 27 15.34 10.41 24.64
CA ALA A 27 15.66 9.14 24.02
C ALA A 27 17.00 8.62 24.53
N THR A 28 17.03 7.35 24.91
CA THR A 28 18.22 6.65 25.41
C THR A 28 18.86 5.75 24.35
N SER A 29 18.11 5.39 23.30
CA SER A 29 18.57 4.55 22.20
C SER A 29 18.09 5.08 20.84
N SER A 30 18.74 4.61 19.77
CA SER A 30 18.31 4.83 18.39
C SER A 30 18.19 3.48 17.68
N LEU A 31 17.00 3.16 17.19
CA LEU A 31 16.73 1.98 16.36
C LEU A 31 16.73 2.38 14.89
N THR A 32 17.44 1.65 14.03
CA THR A 32 17.46 1.90 12.57
C THR A 32 17.01 0.66 11.82
N LEU A 33 16.05 0.81 10.92
CA LEU A 33 15.58 -0.25 10.01
C LEU A 33 15.58 0.28 8.57
N GLY A 34 16.56 -0.18 7.78
CA GLY A 34 16.75 0.33 6.42
C GLY A 34 17.15 1.81 6.43
N LYS A 35 16.27 2.67 5.91
CA LYS A 35 16.48 4.13 5.79
C LYS A 35 15.87 4.94 6.93
N ASP A 36 15.09 4.29 7.77
CA ASP A 36 14.32 4.95 8.82
C ASP A 36 15.03 4.75 10.17
N THR A 37 15.09 5.83 10.96
CA THR A 37 15.70 5.85 12.29
C THR A 37 14.68 6.41 13.29
N TRP A 38 14.51 5.72 14.40
CA TRP A 38 13.66 6.12 15.52
C TRP A 38 14.47 6.28 16.79
N HIS A 39 14.25 7.39 17.50
CA HIS A 39 14.82 7.66 18.80
C HIS A 39 13.83 7.20 19.89
N LEU A 40 14.27 6.32 20.79
CA LEU A 40 13.38 5.66 21.76
C LEU A 40 13.89 5.88 23.19
N CYS A 41 12.97 6.11 24.12
CA CYS A 41 13.25 5.96 25.55
C CYS A 41 13.31 4.47 25.90
N LEU A 42 13.92 4.13 27.05
CA LEU A 42 14.13 2.75 27.48
C LEU A 42 12.84 1.88 27.46
N GLU A 43 11.70 2.44 27.87
CA GLU A 43 10.43 1.72 27.89
C GLU A 43 9.97 1.32 26.48
N HIS A 44 10.05 2.26 25.53
CA HIS A 44 9.67 2.02 24.15
C HIS A 44 10.71 1.17 23.41
N ASP A 45 12.00 1.30 23.72
CA ASP A 45 13.06 0.46 23.16
C ASP A 45 12.82 -1.03 23.47
N VAL A 46 12.56 -1.35 24.74
CA VAL A 46 12.26 -2.73 25.17
C VAL A 46 10.97 -3.25 24.55
N SER A 47 9.92 -2.42 24.52
CA SER A 47 8.62 -2.82 23.96
C SER A 47 8.71 -3.06 22.46
N PHE A 48 9.36 -2.15 21.73
CA PHE A 48 9.52 -2.24 20.28
C PHE A 48 10.46 -3.38 19.89
N GLY A 49 11.56 -3.57 20.62
CA GLY A 49 12.48 -4.70 20.43
C GLY A 49 11.78 -6.04 20.56
N ARG A 50 10.87 -6.19 21.52
CA ARG A 50 10.07 -7.41 21.65
C ARG A 50 9.18 -7.66 20.43
N TYR A 51 8.44 -6.65 19.97
CA TYR A 51 7.61 -6.78 18.76
C TYR A 51 8.43 -7.09 17.52
N LEU A 52 9.63 -6.52 17.42
CA LEU A 52 10.54 -6.78 16.31
C LEU A 52 11.04 -8.24 16.33
N CYS A 53 11.46 -8.76 17.49
CA CYS A 53 11.85 -10.16 17.62
C CYS A 53 10.68 -11.11 17.28
N ASP A 54 9.48 -10.82 17.78
CA ASP A 54 8.27 -11.60 17.49
C ASP A 54 7.96 -11.60 15.98
N ALA A 55 8.10 -10.45 15.30
CA ALA A 55 7.86 -10.33 13.86
C ALA A 55 8.93 -11.00 12.99
N LEU A 56 10.19 -10.99 13.45
CA LEU A 56 11.31 -11.63 12.73
C LEU A 56 11.47 -13.12 13.04
N GLY A 57 10.71 -13.65 14.00
CA GLY A 57 10.88 -15.02 14.49
C GLY A 57 12.24 -15.25 15.16
N ALA A 58 12.87 -14.18 15.67
CA ALA A 58 14.14 -14.29 16.36
C ALA A 58 13.89 -14.93 17.74
N PRO A 59 14.63 -15.99 18.12
CA PRO A 59 14.48 -16.60 19.44
C PRO A 59 14.81 -15.55 20.50
N SER A 60 13.91 -15.36 21.47
CA SER A 60 14.18 -14.44 22.58
C SER A 60 15.45 -14.88 23.29
N GLU A 61 16.35 -13.97 23.66
CA GLU A 61 17.65 -14.27 24.29
C GLU A 61 17.54 -15.14 25.56
N ARG A 62 16.34 -15.28 26.13
CA ARG A 62 16.06 -16.20 27.24
C ARG A 62 16.16 -17.69 26.87
N GLU A 63 16.15 -18.04 25.60
CA GLU A 63 16.32 -19.43 25.11
C GLU A 63 17.75 -19.74 24.63
N ALA A 64 18.62 -18.73 24.53
CA ALA A 64 20.01 -18.89 24.10
C ALA A 64 20.98 -19.24 25.25
N VAL A 65 20.47 -19.80 26.35
CA VAL A 65 21.31 -20.32 27.43
C VAL A 65 21.56 -21.80 27.18
N GLN A 66 22.80 -22.12 26.83
CA GLN A 66 23.41 -23.46 26.63
C GLN A 66 23.43 -24.03 25.20
N ALA A 67 24.15 -23.37 24.30
CA ALA A 67 24.98 -24.10 23.35
C ALA A 67 26.44 -23.76 23.67
N GLU A 68 27.09 -24.61 24.46
CA GLU A 68 28.55 -24.57 24.63
C GLU A 68 29.19 -24.64 23.23
N PRO A 69 30.16 -23.77 22.90
CA PRO A 69 30.87 -23.86 21.65
C PRO A 69 31.78 -25.10 21.70
N GLU A 70 31.29 -26.21 21.14
CA GLU A 70 32.09 -27.41 20.93
C GLU A 70 33.18 -27.06 19.90
N SER A 71 34.40 -26.92 20.42
CA SER A 71 35.59 -26.56 19.67
C SER A 71 35.99 -27.73 18.76
N VAL A 72 35.69 -27.59 17.47
CA VAL A 72 36.13 -28.54 16.46
C VAL A 72 37.61 -28.26 16.14
N PRO A 73 38.53 -29.23 16.31
CA PRO A 73 39.94 -29.03 16.02
C PRO A 73 40.19 -28.93 14.51
N VAL A 74 40.95 -27.90 14.14
CA VAL A 74 41.52 -27.70 12.81
C VAL A 74 42.47 -28.86 12.48
N VAL A 75 42.12 -29.66 11.47
CA VAL A 75 43.01 -30.61 10.83
C VAL A 75 43.30 -30.08 9.42
N GLU A 76 44.49 -29.48 9.25
CA GLU A 76 45.05 -29.20 7.94
C GLU A 76 45.46 -30.53 7.29
N ALA A 77 44.66 -30.99 6.32
CA ALA A 77 45.10 -32.00 5.36
C ALA A 77 45.49 -31.28 4.08
N VAL A 78 46.79 -31.32 3.76
CA VAL A 78 47.32 -30.91 2.45
C VAL A 78 46.93 -31.99 1.44
N PRO A 79 46.09 -31.70 0.42
CA PRO A 79 45.80 -32.67 -0.63
C PRO A 79 46.93 -32.69 -1.66
N GLU A 80 47.26 -33.90 -2.10
CA GLU A 80 48.13 -34.18 -3.25
C GLU A 80 47.61 -33.51 -4.53
N PRO A 81 48.49 -33.21 -5.51
CA PRO A 81 48.07 -32.59 -6.76
C PRO A 81 47.19 -33.54 -7.58
N GLU A 82 45.93 -33.17 -7.75
CA GLU A 82 44.99 -33.85 -8.64
C GLU A 82 45.41 -33.70 -10.11
N PRO A 83 45.20 -34.74 -10.95
CA PRO A 83 45.51 -34.71 -12.38
C PRO A 83 44.66 -33.66 -13.11
N GLU A 84 45.28 -33.00 -14.10
CA GLU A 84 44.63 -32.01 -14.96
C GLU A 84 43.32 -32.57 -15.56
N PRO A 85 42.18 -31.87 -15.37
CA PRO A 85 40.91 -32.31 -15.89
C PRO A 85 40.91 -32.23 -17.43
N GLU A 86 40.47 -33.32 -18.07
CA GLU A 86 40.10 -33.32 -19.48
C GLU A 86 39.04 -32.23 -19.74
N PRO A 87 39.06 -31.57 -20.92
CA PRO A 87 38.15 -30.47 -21.22
C PRO A 87 36.69 -30.93 -21.11
N GLU A 88 35.98 -30.37 -20.13
CA GLU A 88 34.54 -30.60 -19.96
C GLU A 88 33.79 -30.16 -21.23
N PRO A 89 32.85 -30.99 -21.73
CA PRO A 89 32.04 -30.64 -22.88
C PRO A 89 31.26 -29.35 -22.60
N GLU A 90 31.31 -28.40 -23.54
CA GLU A 90 30.59 -27.12 -23.48
C GLU A 90 29.14 -27.35 -23.02
N ALA A 91 28.85 -26.92 -21.79
CA ALA A 91 27.54 -27.05 -21.17
C ALA A 91 26.53 -26.32 -22.07
N VAL A 92 25.67 -27.10 -22.72
CA VAL A 92 24.52 -26.58 -23.46
C VAL A 92 23.72 -25.73 -22.46
N PRO A 93 23.43 -24.45 -22.76
CA PRO A 93 22.71 -23.60 -21.82
C PRO A 93 21.38 -24.27 -21.48
N VAL A 94 21.25 -24.71 -20.23
CA VAL A 94 19.99 -25.20 -19.69
C VAL A 94 19.07 -23.99 -19.69
N ALA A 95 18.08 -24.00 -20.57
CA ALA A 95 17.06 -22.95 -20.62
C ALA A 95 16.45 -22.83 -19.23
N GLU A 96 16.67 -21.69 -18.57
CA GLU A 96 16.05 -21.41 -17.28
C GLU A 96 14.53 -21.56 -17.46
N PRO A 97 13.84 -22.30 -16.57
CA PRO A 97 12.40 -22.48 -16.68
C PRO A 97 11.72 -21.10 -16.68
N ASP A 98 10.78 -20.91 -17.60
CA ASP A 98 9.99 -19.68 -17.66
C ASP A 98 9.37 -19.41 -16.27
N PRO A 99 9.50 -18.18 -15.75
CA PRO A 99 8.98 -17.85 -14.43
C PRO A 99 7.48 -18.12 -14.36
N GLU A 100 7.03 -18.75 -13.28
CA GLU A 100 5.61 -19.02 -13.07
C GLU A 100 4.80 -17.70 -13.11
N PRO A 101 3.63 -17.68 -13.79
CA PRO A 101 2.85 -16.47 -13.93
C PRO A 101 2.31 -16.01 -12.57
N VAL A 102 2.64 -14.78 -12.20
CA VAL A 102 2.16 -14.16 -10.95
C VAL A 102 0.63 -13.99 -11.01
N PRO A 103 -0.11 -14.39 -9.97
CA PRO A 103 -1.56 -14.23 -9.95
C PRO A 103 -1.93 -12.74 -9.95
N SER A 104 -2.92 -12.36 -10.76
CA SER A 104 -3.32 -10.98 -10.93
C SER A 104 -4.70 -10.68 -10.31
N VAL A 105 -4.91 -9.42 -9.90
CA VAL A 105 -6.10 -8.94 -9.22
C VAL A 105 -6.58 -7.64 -9.87
N MET A 106 -7.88 -7.52 -10.07
CA MET A 106 -8.50 -6.28 -10.53
C MET A 106 -9.09 -5.52 -9.33
N ILE A 107 -8.94 -4.19 -9.32
CA ILE A 107 -9.62 -3.32 -8.36
C ILE A 107 -10.63 -2.43 -9.09
N ALA A 108 -11.89 -2.43 -8.69
CA ALA A 108 -12.95 -1.58 -9.25
C ALA A 108 -13.57 -0.71 -8.15
N GLY A 109 -13.47 0.61 -8.30
CA GLY A 109 -13.99 1.57 -7.31
C GLY A 109 -12.94 2.01 -6.29
N GLU A 110 -13.36 2.83 -5.34
CA GLU A 110 -12.54 3.32 -4.23
C GLU A 110 -12.60 2.34 -3.06
N VAL A 111 -11.46 2.04 -2.44
CA VAL A 111 -11.40 1.10 -1.31
C VAL A 111 -11.56 1.90 -0.01
N PRO A 112 -12.60 1.63 0.82
CA PRO A 112 -12.83 2.40 2.04
C PRO A 112 -11.61 2.39 2.98
N GLY A 113 -11.12 3.59 3.30
CA GLY A 113 -9.98 3.77 4.22
C GLY A 113 -8.60 3.58 3.59
N TYR A 114 -8.51 3.43 2.26
CA TYR A 114 -7.26 3.36 1.53
C TYR A 114 -7.27 4.37 0.37
N ASP A 115 -6.14 5.03 0.13
CA ASP A 115 -5.92 5.67 -1.16
C ASP A 115 -5.79 4.61 -2.26
N TRP A 116 -6.02 5.02 -3.51
CA TRP A 116 -5.86 4.15 -4.67
C TRP A 116 -4.45 3.57 -4.80
N GLU A 117 -3.41 4.34 -4.49
CA GLU A 117 -2.02 3.86 -4.54
C GLU A 117 -1.73 2.88 -3.40
N ASP A 118 -2.15 3.22 -2.18
CA ASP A 118 -2.00 2.36 -0.99
C ASP A 118 -2.69 1.01 -1.16
N ALA A 119 -3.91 1.00 -1.72
CA ALA A 119 -4.64 -0.24 -1.97
C ALA A 119 -3.90 -1.14 -2.97
N ARG A 120 -3.28 -0.56 -4.01
CA ARG A 120 -2.49 -1.30 -5.00
C ARG A 120 -1.21 -1.85 -4.41
N GLU A 121 -0.51 -1.04 -3.63
CA GLU A 121 0.71 -1.45 -2.95
C GLU A 121 0.41 -2.58 -1.94
N ALA A 122 -0.67 -2.48 -1.17
CA ALA A 122 -1.11 -3.54 -0.28
C ALA A 122 -1.35 -4.86 -1.02
N VAL A 123 -2.00 -4.84 -2.18
CA VAL A 123 -2.22 -6.05 -3.00
C VAL A 123 -0.90 -6.62 -3.55
N ARG A 124 0.05 -5.76 -3.96
CA ARG A 124 1.38 -6.20 -4.40
C ARG A 124 2.21 -6.82 -3.29
N ASN A 125 2.12 -6.27 -2.09
CA ASN A 125 2.81 -6.81 -0.91
C ASN A 125 2.29 -8.19 -0.51
N LEU A 126 1.08 -8.56 -0.95
CA LEU A 126 0.52 -9.91 -0.82
C LEU A 126 0.95 -10.86 -1.95
N GLY A 127 1.79 -10.41 -2.88
CA GLY A 127 2.29 -11.22 -4.00
C GLY A 127 1.39 -11.24 -5.24
N TYR A 128 0.41 -10.35 -5.33
CA TYR A 128 -0.47 -10.26 -6.50
C TYR A 128 -0.09 -9.11 -7.43
N GLU A 129 -0.27 -9.30 -8.73
CA GLU A 129 -0.15 -8.23 -9.71
C GLU A 129 -1.48 -7.47 -9.87
N VAL A 130 -1.47 -6.13 -9.86
CA VAL A 130 -2.71 -5.36 -10.07
C VAL A 130 -2.91 -4.99 -11.53
N VAL A 131 -3.94 -5.56 -12.15
CA VAL A 131 -4.25 -5.38 -13.58
C VAL A 131 -5.50 -4.53 -13.83
N GLY A 132 -5.52 -3.87 -14.99
CA GLY A 132 -6.66 -3.04 -15.42
C GLY A 132 -7.77 -3.81 -16.14
N ARG A 133 -7.44 -5.00 -16.66
CA ARG A 133 -8.26 -5.88 -17.50
C ARG A 133 -8.03 -7.31 -17.03
N ALA A 134 -9.05 -8.15 -17.14
CA ALA A 134 -8.90 -9.56 -16.81
C ALA A 134 -8.09 -10.28 -17.88
N ASP A 135 -7.10 -11.05 -17.45
CA ASP A 135 -6.27 -11.94 -18.25
C ASP A 135 -6.38 -13.40 -17.73
N GLY A 136 -5.48 -14.27 -18.16
CA GLY A 136 -5.48 -15.67 -17.77
C GLY A 136 -4.96 -15.92 -16.36
N SER A 137 -4.25 -14.97 -15.76
CA SER A 137 -3.75 -15.06 -14.37
C SER A 137 -4.65 -14.32 -13.38
N THR A 138 -5.73 -13.68 -13.83
CA THR A 138 -6.61 -12.91 -12.95
C THR A 138 -7.45 -13.83 -12.06
N VAL A 139 -7.16 -13.81 -10.76
CA VAL A 139 -7.79 -14.68 -9.77
C VAL A 139 -8.91 -14.01 -8.98
N LEU A 140 -8.94 -12.67 -8.92
CA LEU A 140 -9.90 -11.95 -8.07
C LEU A 140 -10.27 -10.56 -8.60
N LEU A 141 -11.53 -10.17 -8.39
CA LEU A 141 -12.00 -8.79 -8.50
C LEU A 141 -12.31 -8.20 -7.11
N ILE A 142 -11.58 -7.17 -6.71
CA ILE A 142 -11.88 -6.36 -5.54
C ILE A 142 -12.87 -5.26 -5.95
N LEU A 143 -14.02 -5.23 -5.30
CA LEU A 143 -15.10 -4.30 -5.58
C LEU A 143 -15.27 -3.30 -4.43
N GLY A 144 -14.85 -2.06 -4.66
CA GLY A 144 -15.01 -0.94 -3.75
C GLY A 144 -16.19 -0.03 -4.12
N ASP A 145 -16.24 1.14 -3.47
CA ASP A 145 -17.27 2.15 -3.67
C ASP A 145 -17.27 2.67 -5.11
N GLY A 146 -18.45 2.66 -5.74
CA GLY A 146 -18.63 3.05 -7.13
C GLY A 146 -18.07 2.06 -8.16
N GLY A 147 -17.56 0.90 -7.73
CA GLY A 147 -17.05 -0.15 -8.60
C GLY A 147 -18.13 -0.79 -9.48
N ASP A 148 -19.39 -0.76 -9.03
CA ASP A 148 -20.61 -1.16 -9.74
C ASP A 148 -20.80 -0.42 -11.08
N ARG A 149 -20.22 0.78 -11.20
CA ARG A 149 -20.25 1.59 -12.43
C ARG A 149 -19.22 1.15 -13.47
N ASN A 150 -18.25 0.33 -13.09
CA ASN A 150 -17.21 -0.16 -13.98
C ASN A 150 -17.68 -1.40 -14.75
N ALA A 151 -18.62 -1.18 -15.66
CA ALA A 151 -19.28 -2.25 -16.43
C ALA A 151 -18.29 -3.14 -17.20
N THR A 152 -17.14 -2.61 -17.61
CA THR A 152 -16.11 -3.38 -18.30
C THR A 152 -15.49 -4.42 -17.36
N LYS A 153 -15.06 -4.04 -16.16
CA LYS A 153 -14.45 -4.98 -15.20
C LYS A 153 -15.42 -6.02 -14.69
N LEU A 154 -16.67 -5.61 -14.44
CA LEU A 154 -17.73 -6.52 -14.00
C LEU A 154 -18.08 -7.54 -15.10
N ARG A 155 -18.12 -7.10 -16.37
CA ARG A 155 -18.34 -8.00 -17.50
C ARG A 155 -17.16 -8.96 -17.66
N ASP A 156 -15.93 -8.45 -17.64
CA ASP A 156 -14.72 -9.27 -17.76
C ASP A 156 -14.66 -10.33 -16.63
N ALA A 157 -15.05 -9.97 -15.41
CA ALA A 157 -15.16 -10.90 -14.28
C ALA A 157 -16.29 -11.93 -14.45
N ALA A 158 -17.47 -11.50 -14.90
CA ALA A 158 -18.61 -12.38 -15.17
C ALA A 158 -18.28 -13.44 -16.24
N GLU A 159 -17.72 -13.01 -17.36
CA GLU A 159 -17.42 -13.87 -18.52
C GLU A 159 -16.37 -14.93 -18.19
N ARG A 160 -15.44 -14.61 -17.28
CA ARG A 160 -14.35 -15.51 -16.85
C ARG A 160 -14.63 -16.25 -15.55
N GLY A 161 -15.77 -16.02 -14.90
CA GLY A 161 -16.11 -16.63 -13.61
C GLY A 161 -15.15 -16.21 -12.48
N ILE A 162 -14.61 -15.00 -12.54
CA ILE A 162 -13.65 -14.50 -11.55
C ILE A 162 -14.42 -14.19 -10.25
N PRO A 163 -13.99 -14.73 -9.10
CA PRO A 163 -14.63 -14.44 -7.83
C PRO A 163 -14.49 -12.96 -7.46
N VAL A 164 -15.48 -12.47 -6.71
CA VAL A 164 -15.53 -11.07 -6.28
C VAL A 164 -15.35 -11.00 -4.78
N MET A 165 -14.54 -10.03 -4.35
CA MET A 165 -14.44 -9.60 -2.97
C MET A 165 -15.03 -8.20 -2.86
N ASP A 166 -16.18 -8.09 -2.21
CA ASP A 166 -16.84 -6.81 -1.91
C ASP A 166 -16.19 -6.16 -0.70
N VAL A 167 -15.50 -5.04 -0.90
CA VAL A 167 -14.81 -4.30 0.15
C VAL A 167 -15.52 -3.02 0.55
N ARG A 168 -16.79 -2.84 0.12
CA ARG A 168 -17.63 -1.72 0.56
C ARG A 168 -17.96 -1.80 2.05
N GLU A 169 -17.91 -3.00 2.63
CA GLU A 169 -17.99 -3.16 4.07
C GLU A 169 -16.73 -2.57 4.74
N PRO A 170 -16.86 -1.56 5.62
CA PRO A 170 -15.72 -0.90 6.24
C PRO A 170 -14.80 -1.89 6.96
N GLY A 171 -13.50 -1.83 6.65
CA GLY A 171 -12.48 -2.66 7.29
C GLY A 171 -12.30 -4.06 6.70
N ARG A 172 -13.15 -4.51 5.78
CA ARG A 172 -13.01 -5.83 5.16
C ARG A 172 -11.69 -5.99 4.38
N PHE A 173 -11.34 -5.01 3.55
CA PHE A 173 -10.05 -4.99 2.86
C PHE A 173 -8.87 -4.97 3.85
N LYS A 174 -8.96 -4.15 4.90
CA LYS A 174 -7.93 -4.06 5.95
C LYS A 174 -7.72 -5.40 6.66
N SER A 175 -8.79 -6.12 6.98
CA SER A 175 -8.72 -7.44 7.60
C SER A 175 -8.07 -8.46 6.66
N ALA A 176 -8.44 -8.45 5.37
CA ALA A 176 -7.87 -9.33 4.35
C ALA A 176 -6.36 -9.11 4.18
N VAL A 177 -5.94 -7.84 4.06
CA VAL A 177 -4.52 -7.46 4.00
C VAL A 177 -3.76 -7.92 5.25
N ARG A 178 -4.35 -7.77 6.44
CA ARG A 178 -3.73 -8.22 7.70
C ARG A 178 -3.64 -9.73 7.81
N SER A 179 -4.62 -10.46 7.29
CA SER A 179 -4.60 -11.93 7.28
C SER A 179 -3.68 -12.52 6.21
N GLY A 180 -3.26 -11.72 5.22
CA GLY A 180 -2.42 -12.18 4.12
C GLY A 180 -3.20 -12.83 2.97
N GLU A 181 -4.53 -12.87 3.04
CA GLU A 181 -5.38 -13.62 2.12
C GLU A 181 -6.56 -12.77 1.61
N LEU A 182 -6.74 -12.75 0.29
CA LEU A 182 -7.85 -12.07 -0.38
C LEU A 182 -8.92 -13.09 -0.77
N VAL A 183 -9.92 -13.25 0.10
CA VAL A 183 -10.99 -14.23 -0.11
C VAL A 183 -12.15 -13.60 -0.90
N GLY A 184 -12.37 -14.12 -2.10
CA GLY A 184 -13.57 -13.85 -2.89
C GLY A 184 -14.74 -14.78 -2.51
N GLY A 185 -15.90 -14.52 -3.10
CA GLY A 185 -17.11 -15.32 -2.87
C GLY A 185 -18.38 -14.47 -2.71
N ASP A 186 -18.25 -13.15 -2.74
CA ASP A 186 -19.40 -12.27 -2.76
C ASP A 186 -20.11 -12.33 -4.12
N PRO A 187 -21.44 -12.12 -4.15
CA PRO A 187 -22.18 -12.10 -5.40
C PRO A 187 -21.69 -10.96 -6.28
N LEU A 188 -21.34 -11.27 -7.53
CA LEU A 188 -21.00 -10.28 -8.54
C LEU A 188 -22.26 -9.41 -8.79
N PRO A 189 -22.22 -8.10 -8.52
CA PRO A 189 -23.36 -7.25 -8.78
C PRO A 189 -23.59 -7.10 -10.28
N GLU A 190 -24.86 -7.00 -10.67
CA GLU A 190 -25.18 -6.59 -12.02
C GLU A 190 -24.57 -5.21 -12.29
N PRO A 191 -23.90 -5.00 -13.44
CA PRO A 191 -23.33 -3.71 -13.76
C PRO A 191 -24.46 -2.69 -13.75
N ALA A 192 -24.39 -1.75 -12.81
CA ALA A 192 -25.41 -0.73 -12.67
C ALA A 192 -25.51 -0.04 -14.03
N LYS A 193 -26.69 -0.13 -14.66
CA LYS A 193 -26.99 0.70 -15.82
C LYS A 193 -26.82 2.11 -15.34
N VAL A 194 -25.73 2.75 -15.76
CA VAL A 194 -25.41 4.11 -15.37
C VAL A 194 -26.54 4.98 -15.93
N ASP A 195 -27.57 5.20 -15.11
CA ASP A 195 -28.43 6.36 -15.31
C ASP A 195 -27.46 7.53 -15.31
N ARG A 196 -27.46 8.27 -16.42
CA ARG A 196 -26.53 9.37 -16.72
C ARG A 196 -26.66 10.56 -15.74
N SER A 197 -27.25 10.35 -14.56
CA SER A 197 -27.74 11.37 -13.65
C SER A 197 -26.69 11.94 -12.68
N ARG A 198 -25.41 11.63 -12.85
CA ARG A 198 -24.32 12.47 -12.35
C ARG A 198 -23.39 12.79 -13.52
N MET A 199 -23.48 14.02 -14.01
CA MET A 199 -22.58 14.57 -15.03
C MET A 199 -21.15 14.12 -14.72
N SER A 200 -20.47 13.53 -15.71
CA SER A 200 -19.08 13.09 -15.52
C SER A 200 -18.22 14.25 -15.03
N GLU A 201 -17.14 13.99 -14.29
CA GLU A 201 -16.30 15.07 -13.77
C GLU A 201 -15.77 15.99 -14.89
N ARG A 202 -15.54 15.43 -16.09
CA ARG A 202 -15.20 16.20 -17.30
C ARG A 202 -16.31 17.13 -17.74
N GLU A 203 -17.55 16.69 -17.64
CA GLU A 203 -18.75 17.44 -18.00
C GLU A 203 -19.09 18.49 -16.94
N ARG A 204 -18.98 18.15 -15.65
CA ARG A 204 -19.03 19.10 -14.53
C ARG A 204 -17.99 20.20 -14.71
N ASN A 205 -16.75 19.85 -15.04
CA ASN A 205 -15.69 20.83 -15.29
C ASN A 205 -15.94 21.67 -16.55
N ARG A 206 -16.70 21.18 -17.55
CA ARG A 206 -17.15 22.01 -18.68
C ARG A 206 -18.23 22.99 -18.25
N ALA A 207 -19.22 22.53 -17.47
CA ALA A 207 -20.28 23.36 -16.94
C ALA A 207 -19.74 24.48 -16.04
N VAL A 208 -18.84 24.16 -15.11
CA VAL A 208 -18.18 25.15 -14.24
C VAL A 208 -17.45 26.21 -15.08
N ARG A 209 -16.74 25.84 -16.16
CA ARG A 209 -16.06 26.80 -17.03
C ARG A 209 -16.98 27.63 -17.90
N ALA A 210 -18.13 27.09 -18.31
CA ALA A 210 -19.15 27.84 -19.04
C ALA A 210 -19.78 28.89 -18.13
N TRP A 211 -20.27 28.44 -16.97
CA TRP A 211 -20.83 29.30 -15.93
C TRP A 211 -19.84 30.38 -15.48
N ALA A 212 -18.58 30.02 -15.25
CA ALA A 212 -17.57 30.96 -14.82
C ALA A 212 -17.31 32.07 -15.86
N ARG A 213 -17.31 31.74 -17.17
CA ARG A 213 -17.17 32.75 -18.24
C ARG A 213 -18.40 33.64 -18.36
N GLU A 214 -19.59 33.08 -18.18
CA GLU A 214 -20.85 33.84 -18.16
C GLU A 214 -20.91 34.81 -16.97
N ASN A 215 -20.30 34.46 -15.84
CA ASN A 215 -20.23 35.27 -14.64
C ASN A 215 -18.96 36.14 -14.56
N GLY A 216 -18.18 36.24 -15.64
CA GLY A 216 -17.02 37.13 -15.74
C GLY A 216 -15.74 36.66 -15.04
N TYR A 217 -15.67 35.40 -14.59
CA TYR A 217 -14.45 34.83 -14.02
C TYR A 217 -13.44 34.48 -15.13
N ALA A 218 -12.17 34.83 -14.91
CA ALA A 218 -11.07 34.43 -15.77
C ALA A 218 -10.65 32.98 -15.48
N VAL A 219 -11.01 32.06 -16.38
CA VAL A 219 -10.69 30.62 -16.27
C VAL A 219 -9.96 30.12 -17.51
N PRO A 220 -8.89 29.33 -17.35
CA PRO A 220 -8.20 28.68 -18.47
C PRO A 220 -9.13 27.73 -19.24
N THR A 221 -8.97 27.69 -20.58
CA THR A 221 -9.71 26.77 -21.46
C THR A 221 -9.35 25.30 -21.24
N LYS A 222 -8.14 25.03 -20.75
CA LYS A 222 -7.64 23.70 -20.35
C LYS A 222 -6.94 23.78 -18.99
N GLY A 223 -6.94 22.68 -18.25
CA GLY A 223 -6.24 22.58 -16.95
C GLY A 223 -7.12 22.72 -15.72
N ARG A 224 -6.50 22.82 -14.54
CA ARG A 224 -7.18 22.85 -13.24
C ARG A 224 -8.01 24.13 -13.08
N ILE A 225 -9.26 24.00 -12.62
CA ILE A 225 -10.14 25.13 -12.34
C ILE A 225 -9.75 25.72 -10.97
N PRO A 226 -9.55 27.05 -10.84
CA PRO A 226 -9.27 27.68 -9.56
C PRO A 226 -10.34 27.35 -8.52
N MET A 227 -9.91 27.07 -7.28
CA MET A 227 -10.79 26.57 -6.22
C MET A 227 -11.97 27.52 -5.93
N HIS A 228 -11.71 28.83 -5.91
CA HIS A 228 -12.75 29.84 -5.65
C HIS A 228 -13.88 29.80 -6.70
N VAL A 229 -13.57 29.49 -7.96
CA VAL A 229 -14.57 29.37 -9.04
C VAL A 229 -15.42 28.11 -8.86
N ARG A 230 -14.81 27.00 -8.43
CA ARG A 230 -15.54 25.77 -8.11
C ARG A 230 -16.50 25.99 -6.95
N HIS A 231 -16.04 26.64 -5.88
CA HIS A 231 -16.85 26.94 -4.70
C HIS A 231 -18.03 27.86 -5.03
N ALA A 232 -17.81 28.90 -5.84
CA ALA A 232 -18.88 29.80 -6.28
C ALA A 232 -19.92 29.09 -7.17
N TYR A 233 -19.48 28.17 -8.04
CA TYR A 233 -20.39 27.33 -8.81
C TYR A 233 -21.20 26.40 -7.91
N GLU A 234 -20.57 25.76 -6.93
CA GLU A 234 -21.24 24.86 -6.01
C GLU A 234 -22.28 25.60 -5.15
N LEU A 235 -21.97 26.79 -4.64
CA LEU A 235 -22.93 27.61 -3.90
C LEU A 235 -24.17 27.95 -4.74
N THR A 236 -23.97 28.42 -5.97
CA THR A 236 -25.09 28.81 -6.86
C THR A 236 -25.96 27.64 -7.33
N HIS A 237 -25.39 26.43 -7.41
CA HIS A 237 -26.10 25.25 -7.89
C HIS A 237 -26.58 24.32 -6.76
N ARG A 238 -26.12 24.51 -5.52
CA ARG A 238 -26.64 23.83 -4.33
C ARG A 238 -28.09 24.24 -4.06
N ASP A 239 -28.37 25.55 -4.14
CA ASP A 239 -29.71 26.11 -3.92
C ASP A 239 -30.75 25.60 -4.95
N ALA A 240 -30.34 25.35 -6.20
CA ALA A 240 -31.20 24.79 -7.24
C ALA A 240 -31.52 23.29 -7.04
N SER A 241 -30.65 22.57 -6.34
CA SER A 241 -30.86 21.15 -6.03
C SER A 241 -31.71 20.93 -4.79
N GLU A 242 -31.59 21.81 -3.79
CA GLU A 242 -32.41 21.77 -2.56
C GLU A 242 -33.85 22.24 -2.82
N GLY A 243 -34.06 23.23 -3.70
CA GLY A 243 -35.40 23.66 -4.13
C GLY A 243 -36.20 22.61 -4.92
N LYS A 244 -35.53 21.61 -5.53
CA LYS A 244 -36.19 20.49 -6.23
C LYS A 244 -36.60 19.34 -5.30
N ALA A 245 -35.99 19.24 -4.11
CA ALA A 245 -36.32 18.23 -3.12
C ALA A 245 -37.51 18.64 -2.21
N ALA A 246 -37.78 19.94 -2.09
CA ALA A 246 -38.87 20.47 -1.25
C ALA A 246 -40.24 20.58 -1.97
N ALA A 247 -40.32 20.24 -3.26
CA ALA A 247 -41.52 20.34 -4.08
C ALA A 247 -42.03 19.00 -4.64
N ALA A 248 -41.51 17.87 -4.13
CA ALA A 248 -41.98 16.51 -4.40
C ALA A 248 -42.53 15.89 -3.11
#